data_AF-A0A8E2DEI8-F1
#
_entry.id   AF-A0A8E2DEI8-F1
#
_cell.length_a   1.000
_cell.length_b   1.000
_cell.length_c   1.000
_cell.angle_alpha   90.00
_cell.angle_beta   90.00
_cell.angle_gamma   90.00
#
_symmetry.space_group_name_H-M   'P 1'
#
loop_
_entity.id
_entity.type
_entity.pdbx_description
1 polymer ?
#
loop_
_entity_poly.entity_id
_entity_poly.type
_entity_poly.pdbx_seq_one_letter_code
_entity_poly.pdbx_strand_id
1 'polypeptide(L)'
;WFDAHILTYILQIFKYMTHFFSCDTPNLTRVISAMDYINKYLSTAATNMSIAAPIRVAVGFRKVLLNKYYDKTDHSELYCIAMGMFILQFLIPC
;
A
#
# COMPACT_ATOMS: atom_id res chain seq x y z
N TRP A 1 10.10 -15.81 17.06
CA TRP A 1 10.24 -16.34 15.69
C TRP A 1 9.14 -15.86 14.76
N PHE A 2 7.86 -16.00 15.11
CA PHE A 2 6.72 -15.49 14.32
C PHE A 2 6.81 -13.99 13.98
N ASP A 3 7.06 -13.14 14.99
CA ASP A 3 7.19 -11.69 14.79
C ASP A 3 8.35 -11.28 13.87
N ALA A 4 9.46 -12.01 13.94
CA ALA A 4 10.62 -11.77 13.07
C ALA A 4 10.30 -12.08 11.61
N HIS A 5 9.47 -13.09 11.33
CA HIS A 5 9.02 -13.40 9.98
C HIS A 5 8.08 -12.32 9.45
N ILE A 6 7.16 -11.82 10.27
CA ILE A 6 6.26 -10.72 9.90
C ILE A 6 7.05 -9.46 9.58
N LEU A 7 7.99 -9.08 10.45
CA LEU A 7 8.83 -7.90 10.20
C LEU A 7 9.62 -8.05 8.91
N THR A 8 10.24 -9.22 8.69
CA THR A 8 10.99 -9.52 7.47
C THR A 8 10.10 -9.41 6.23
N TYR A 9 8.88 -9.95 6.30
CA TYR A 9 7.93 -9.90 5.19
C TYR A 9 7.48 -8.46 4.88
N ILE A 10 7.19 -7.65 5.91
CA ILE A 10 6.88 -6.21 5.74
C ILE A 10 8.02 -5.49 5.02
N LEU A 11 9.26 -5.73 5.46
CA LEU A 11 10.44 -5.12 4.84
C LEU A 11 10.64 -5.59 3.39
N GLN A 12 10.32 -6.85 3.09
CA GLN A 12 10.36 -7.37 1.72
C GLN A 12 9.32 -6.68 0.81
N ILE A 13 8.09 -6.46 1.29
CA ILE A 13 7.08 -5.69 0.55
C ILE A 13 7.63 -4.29 0.23
N PHE A 14 8.14 -3.59 1.25
CA PHE A 14 8.70 -2.25 1.01
C PHE A 14 9.86 -2.27 0.03
N LYS A 15 10.78 -3.23 0.14
CA LYS A 15 11.89 -3.38 -0.81
C LYS A 15 11.40 -3.58 -2.24
N TYR A 16 10.44 -4.49 -2.45
CA TYR A 16 9.88 -4.76 -3.77
C TYR A 16 9.21 -3.52 -4.35
N MET A 17 8.40 -2.82 -3.55
CA MET A 17 7.69 -1.62 -3.97
C MET A 17 8.65 -0.46 -4.27
N THR A 18 9.68 -0.24 -3.44
CA THR A 18 10.71 0.75 -3.72
C THR A 18 11.43 0.46 -5.03
N HIS A 19 11.78 -0.80 -5.30
CA HIS A 19 12.38 -1.19 -6.58
C HIS A 19 11.43 -0.89 -7.75
N PHE A 20 10.17 -1.31 -7.62
CA PHE A 20 9.12 -1.05 -8.61
C PHE A 20 8.98 0.44 -8.95
N PHE A 21 8.95 1.32 -7.93
CA PHE A 21 8.88 2.77 -8.15
C PHE A 21 10.17 3.36 -8.73
N SER A 22 11.32 2.73 -8.49
CA SER A 22 12.63 3.27 -8.89
C SER A 22 13.05 2.87 -10.31
N CYS A 23 12.61 1.73 -10.82
CA CYS A 23 13.14 1.17 -12.07
C CYS A 23 12.15 1.20 -13.25
N ASP A 24 10.84 1.20 -13.02
CA ASP A 24 9.87 0.83 -14.07
C ASP A 24 9.03 1.98 -14.63
N THR A 25 9.24 3.25 -14.20
CA THR A 25 8.34 4.39 -14.52
C THR A 25 6.87 3.96 -14.53
N PRO A 26 6.36 3.40 -13.42
CA PRO A 26 5.04 2.80 -13.42
C PRO A 26 3.99 3.85 -13.73
N ASN A 27 3.05 3.50 -14.60
CA ASN A 27 1.89 4.35 -14.84
C ASN A 27 1.07 4.51 -13.54
N LEU A 28 0.25 5.55 -13.50
CA LEU A 28 -0.45 5.94 -12.28
C LEU A 28 -1.40 4.85 -11.76
N THR A 29 -2.03 4.11 -12.64
CA THR A 29 -2.88 2.96 -12.30
C THR A 29 -2.11 1.86 -11.57
N ARG A 30 -0.87 1.56 -11.99
CA ARG A 30 -0.01 0.59 -11.28
C ARG A 30 0.52 1.15 -9.96
N VAL A 31 0.76 2.47 -9.86
CA VAL A 31 1.11 3.12 -8.59
C VAL A 31 -0.03 3.01 -7.57
N ILE A 32 -1.27 3.28 -8.00
CA ILE A 32 -2.48 3.11 -7.19
C ILE A 32 -2.58 1.67 -6.68
N SER A 33 -2.45 0.69 -7.58
CA SER A 33 -2.51 -0.74 -7.21
C SER A 33 -1.44 -1.13 -6.18
N ALA A 34 -0.21 -0.64 -6.36
CA ALA A 34 0.90 -0.89 -5.44
C ALA A 34 0.63 -0.28 -4.05
N MET A 35 0.13 0.96 -4.00
CA MET A 35 -0.20 1.62 -2.75
C MET A 35 -1.38 0.96 -2.03
N ASP A 36 -2.42 0.53 -2.76
CA ASP A 36 -3.55 -0.23 -2.21
C ASP A 36 -3.12 -1.57 -1.61
N TYR A 37 -2.19 -2.27 -2.27
CA TYR A 37 -1.62 -3.50 -1.74
C TYR A 37 -0.87 -3.26 -0.42
N ILE A 38 -0.01 -2.24 -0.36
CA ILE A 38 0.69 -1.85 0.88
C ILE A 38 -0.34 -1.49 1.95
N ASN A 39 -1.34 -0.69 1.60
CA ASN A 39 -2.39 -0.23 2.51
C ASN A 39 -3.13 -1.38 3.18
N LYS A 40 -3.58 -2.35 2.37
CA LYS A 40 -4.29 -3.54 2.84
C LYS A 40 -3.43 -4.31 3.84
N TYR A 41 -2.18 -4.57 3.49
CA TYR A 41 -1.28 -5.35 4.35
C TYR A 41 -0.98 -4.64 5.68
N LEU A 42 -0.66 -3.35 5.64
CA LEU A 42 -0.42 -2.56 6.86
C LEU A 42 -1.68 -2.52 7.75
N SER A 43 -2.87 -2.37 7.16
CA SER A 43 -4.12 -2.37 7.92
C SER A 43 -4.37 -3.70 8.63
N THR A 44 -4.12 -4.82 7.94
CA THR A 44 -4.22 -6.17 8.55
C THR A 44 -3.18 -6.36 9.66
N ALA A 45 -1.94 -5.93 9.45
CA ALA A 45 -0.89 -6.09 10.46
C ALA A 45 -1.08 -5.17 11.69
N ALA A 46 -1.64 -3.96 11.52
CA ALA A 46 -1.89 -3.03 12.62
C ALA A 46 -2.93 -3.57 13.62
N THR A 47 -3.96 -4.28 13.12
CA THR A 47 -5.08 -4.77 13.94
C THR A 47 -4.89 -6.20 14.44
N ASN A 48 -3.90 -6.94 13.93
CA ASN A 48 -3.67 -8.32 14.31
C ASN A 48 -2.92 -8.42 15.66
N MET A 49 -3.66 -8.80 16.71
CA MET A 49 -3.12 -8.91 18.08
C MET A 49 -2.05 -9.99 18.26
N SER A 50 -1.94 -10.96 17.33
CA SER A 50 -0.88 -11.97 17.35
C SER A 50 0.50 -11.42 17.01
N ILE A 51 0.58 -10.22 16.44
CA ILE A 51 1.83 -9.54 16.08
C ILE A 51 2.31 -8.71 17.28
N ALA A 52 3.61 -8.73 17.58
CA ALA A 52 4.19 -7.97 18.68
C ALA A 52 3.80 -6.48 18.65
N ALA A 53 3.51 -5.92 19.82
CA ALA A 53 3.05 -4.54 19.97
C ALA A 53 3.96 -3.49 19.29
N PRO A 54 5.31 -3.57 19.36
CA PRO A 54 6.18 -2.61 18.67
C PRO A 54 5.99 -2.60 17.15
N ILE A 55 5.76 -3.77 16.54
CA ILE A 55 5.54 -3.90 15.10
C ILE A 55 4.18 -3.30 14.74
N ARG A 56 3.12 -3.58 15.51
CA ARG A 56 1.79 -3.00 15.28
C ARG A 56 1.83 -1.47 15.35
N VAL A 57 2.53 -0.91 16.33
CA VAL A 57 2.71 0.53 16.47
C VAL A 57 3.45 1.12 15.27
N ALA A 58 4.57 0.51 14.86
CA ALA A 58 5.33 0.96 13.69
C ALA A 58 4.48 0.95 12.40
N VAL A 59 3.72 -0.14 12.19
CA VAL A 59 2.80 -0.27 11.06
C VAL A 59 1.66 0.75 11.15
N GLY A 60 1.13 1.02 12.34
CA GLY A 60 0.12 2.05 12.57
C GLY A 60 0.60 3.45 12.18
N PHE A 61 1.84 3.81 12.54
CA PHE A 61 2.45 5.07 12.09
C PHE A 61 2.55 5.14 10.56
N ARG A 62 2.94 4.05 9.90
CA ARG A 62 2.99 3.97 8.44
C ARG A 62 1.61 4.14 7.81
N LYS A 63 0.56 3.60 8.43
CA LYS A 63 -0.83 3.78 7.97
C LYS A 63 -1.28 5.24 8.05
N VAL A 64 -0.94 5.96 9.12
CA VAL A 64 -1.22 7.40 9.23
C VAL A 64 -0.52 8.19 8.13
N LEU A 65 0.73 7.85 7.80
CA LEU A 65 1.43 8.46 6.67
C LEU A 65 0.74 8.15 5.34
N LEU A 66 0.28 6.92 5.15
CA LEU A 66 -0.40 6.51 3.93
C LEU A 66 -1.77 7.17 3.78
N ASN A 67 -2.49 7.43 4.87
CA ASN A 67 -3.71 8.23 4.83
C ASN A 67 -3.43 9.65 4.31
N LYS A 68 -2.35 10.30 4.77
CA LYS A 68 -1.94 11.61 4.22
C LYS A 68 -1.57 11.55 2.75
N TYR A 69 -1.08 10.41 2.26
CA TYR A 69 -0.88 10.19 0.84
C TYR A 69 -2.23 10.15 0.12
N TYR A 70 -3.18 9.36 0.58
CA TYR A 70 -4.52 9.29 -0.01
C TYR A 70 -5.24 10.64 0.00
N ASP A 71 -5.18 11.39 1.11
CA ASP A 71 -5.74 12.75 1.18
C ASP A 71 -5.20 13.64 0.05
N LYS A 72 -3.92 13.51 -0.30
CA LYS A 72 -3.32 14.26 -1.42
C LYS A 72 -3.74 13.72 -2.78
N THR A 73 -3.89 12.40 -2.93
CA THR A 73 -4.27 11.80 -4.21
C THR A 73 -5.75 11.98 -4.52
N ASP A 74 -6.62 12.03 -3.51
CA ASP A 74 -8.06 12.25 -3.67
C ASP A 74 -8.38 13.65 -4.20
N HIS A 75 -7.46 14.60 -4.00
CA HIS A 75 -7.53 15.96 -4.56
C HIS A 75 -6.77 16.11 -5.88
N SER A 76 -6.12 15.07 -6.38
CA SER A 76 -5.35 15.12 -7.62
C SER A 76 -6.19 14.62 -8.80
N GLU A 77 -6.45 15.51 -9.76
CA GLU A 77 -7.22 15.18 -10.98
C GLU A 77 -6.68 13.94 -11.70
N LEU A 78 -5.35 13.84 -11.82
CA LEU A 78 -4.69 12.71 -12.46
C LEU A 78 -4.95 11.39 -11.72
N TYR A 79 -4.86 11.39 -10.39
CA TYR A 79 -5.16 10.21 -9.58
C TYR A 79 -6.63 9.83 -9.66
N CYS A 80 -7.54 10.80 -9.61
CA CYS A 80 -8.98 10.57 -9.77
C CYS A 80 -9.31 9.93 -11.13
N ILE A 81 -8.73 10.45 -12.22
CA ILE A 81 -8.90 9.86 -13.57
C ILE A 81 -8.35 8.44 -13.60
N ALA A 82 -7.12 8.23 -13.10
CA ALA A 82 -6.49 6.91 -13.09
C ALA A 82 -7.26 5.89 -12.23
N MET A 83 -7.83 6.32 -11.10
CA MET A 83 -8.69 5.50 -10.23
C MET A 83 -9.99 5.12 -10.94
N GLY A 84 -10.62 6.06 -11.64
CA GLY A 84 -11.80 5.79 -12.46
C GLY A 84 -11.52 4.77 -13.57
N MET A 85 -10.41 4.93 -14.29
CA MET A 85 -9.96 3.97 -15.30
C MET A 85 -9.68 2.58 -14.68
N PHE A 86 -9.05 2.54 -13.51
CA PHE A 86 -8.76 1.31 -12.79
C PHE A 86 -10.05 0.55 -12.44
N ILE A 87 -11.03 1.23 -11.84
CA ILE A 87 -12.32 0.62 -11.45
C ILE A 87 -13.07 0.10 -12.67
N LEU A 88 -13.11 0.87 -13.77
CA LEU A 88 -13.73 0.44 -15.03
C LEU A 88 -13.14 -0.86 -15.58
N GLN A 89 -11.82 -1.06 -15.42
CA GLN A 89 -11.14 -2.28 -15.86
C GLN A 89 -11.59 -3.54 -15.09
N PHE A 90 -12.06 -3.42 -13.84
CA PHE A 90 -12.58 -4.56 -13.07
C PHE A 90 -14.08 -4.79 -13.25
N LEU A 91 -14.84 -3.79 -13.70
CA LEU A 91 -16.30 -3.87 -13.86
C LEU A 91 -16.74 -4.35 -15.26
N ILE A 92 -15.85 -4.30 -16.25
CA ILE A 92 -16.10 -4.82 -17.59
C ILE A 92 -15.27 -6.10 -17.74
N PRO A 93 -15.81 -7.29 -17.41
CA PRO A 93 -15.16 -8.53 -17.78
C PRO A 93 -15.26 -8.66 -19.30
N CYS A 94 -14.12 -8.71 -19.99
CA CYS A 94 -14.06 -9.16 -21.38
C CYS A 94 -14.60 -10.59 -21.51
#